data_AF-A0A420YYH8-F1
#
_entry.id   AF-A0A420YYH8-F1
#
_cell.length_a   1.000
_cell.length_b   1.000
_cell.length_c   1.000
_cell.angle_alpha   90.00
_cell.angle_beta   90.00
_cell.angle_gamma   90.00
#
_symmetry.space_group_name_H-M   'P 1'
#
loop_
_entity.id
_entity.type
_entity.pdbx_description
1 polymer ?
#
loop_
_entity_poly.entity_id
_entity_poly.type
_entity_poly.pdbx_seq_one_letter_code
_entity_poly.pdbx_strand_id
1 'polypeptide(L)'
;MPSDYRDFLYPAGSSAGSGGSGSGGANTRPPTLRIGTVQTLEPNQSATATITGSGSDYTLNLGLPKGAVGATGAKGDRGEQGARGADGSGGAGSADLSKLKPADLYKEYQAGYMERPDGMENNTWFEIRFPKPFTTTPTLYVQPVLDAVRFFLVNEITATGFKIQCNYIGSLVGFYYEAYVPKP
;
A
#
# COMPACT_ATOMS: atom_id res chain seq x y z
N MET A 1 -38.14 25.45 -30.15
CA MET A 1 -38.78 24.17 -30.54
C MET A 1 -38.55 23.99 -32.03
N PRO A 2 -38.09 22.85 -32.58
CA PRO A 2 -37.68 21.57 -31.98
C PRO A 2 -36.23 21.15 -32.37
N SER A 3 -35.78 20.04 -31.81
CA SER A 3 -34.55 19.31 -32.15
C SER A 3 -34.79 18.38 -33.34
N ASP A 4 -33.94 18.45 -34.37
CA ASP A 4 -33.87 17.45 -35.44
C ASP A 4 -32.48 16.81 -35.47
N TYR A 5 -32.43 15.55 -35.03
CA TYR A 5 -31.26 14.67 -35.07
C TYR A 5 -30.90 14.38 -36.54
N ARG A 6 -29.67 14.69 -36.97
CA ARG A 6 -29.12 14.19 -38.24
C ARG A 6 -27.82 13.47 -37.98
N ASP A 7 -27.83 12.18 -38.35
CA ASP A 7 -26.71 11.25 -38.31
C ASP A 7 -25.39 11.87 -38.81
N PHE A 8 -24.37 11.87 -37.95
CA PHE A 8 -22.99 12.15 -38.35
C PHE A 8 -22.35 10.89 -38.92
N LEU A 9 -22.74 10.54 -40.14
CA LEU A 9 -21.99 9.60 -40.97
C LEU A 9 -20.76 10.35 -41.53
N TYR A 10 -19.61 10.21 -40.86
CA TYR A 10 -18.35 10.77 -41.36
C TYR A 10 -17.95 10.09 -42.69
N PRO A 11 -17.53 10.85 -43.71
CA PRO A 11 -17.11 10.30 -44.98
C PRO A 11 -15.80 9.53 -44.81
N ALA A 12 -15.79 8.27 -45.27
CA ALA A 12 -14.57 7.48 -45.37
C ALA A 12 -13.55 8.22 -46.25
N GLY A 13 -12.34 8.40 -45.69
CA GLY A 13 -11.23 9.06 -46.37
C GLY A 13 -10.91 8.40 -47.71
N SER A 14 -10.72 9.23 -48.72
CA SER A 14 -10.29 8.89 -50.07
C SER A 14 -8.86 8.35 -50.08
N SER A 15 -8.66 7.16 -50.64
CA SER A 15 -7.33 6.62 -50.96
C SER A 15 -6.69 7.42 -52.08
N ALA A 16 -5.61 8.14 -51.79
CA ALA A 16 -4.78 8.82 -52.77
C ALA A 16 -3.66 7.91 -53.29
N GLY A 17 -3.50 7.86 -54.62
CA GLY A 17 -2.18 7.89 -55.26
C GLY A 17 -1.42 6.56 -55.47
N SER A 18 -1.37 6.16 -56.74
CA SER A 18 -0.52 5.15 -57.41
C SER A 18 0.88 4.86 -56.85
N GLY A 19 1.17 3.57 -56.64
CA GLY A 19 2.52 2.99 -56.76
C GLY A 19 2.50 1.95 -57.88
N GLY A 20 3.34 2.14 -58.91
CA GLY A 20 3.34 1.31 -60.12
C GLY A 20 3.56 -0.17 -59.85
N SER A 21 2.83 -1.03 -60.57
CA SER A 21 3.03 -2.48 -60.56
C SER A 21 4.43 -2.81 -61.09
N GLY A 22 5.34 -3.18 -60.19
CA GLY A 22 6.57 -3.85 -60.57
C GLY A 22 6.24 -5.21 -61.19
N SER A 23 6.75 -5.45 -62.39
CA SER A 23 6.68 -6.73 -63.10
C SER A 23 7.14 -7.87 -62.20
N GLY A 24 6.23 -8.78 -61.86
CA GLY A 24 6.50 -9.94 -61.03
C GLY A 24 7.41 -10.94 -61.74
N GLY A 25 8.64 -11.09 -61.25
CA GLY A 25 9.33 -12.37 -61.35
C GLY A 25 8.53 -13.37 -60.51
N ALA A 26 8.02 -14.43 -61.14
CA ALA A 26 7.12 -15.39 -60.53
C ALA A 26 7.79 -16.12 -59.35
N ASN A 27 7.65 -15.58 -58.14
CA ASN A 27 7.72 -16.40 -56.94
C ASN A 27 6.31 -16.92 -56.68
N THR A 28 6.06 -18.17 -57.06
CA THR A 28 4.75 -18.84 -56.92
C THR A 28 4.35 -19.09 -55.47
N ARG A 29 5.26 -18.81 -54.52
CA ARG A 29 5.02 -18.87 -53.09
C ARG A 29 4.53 -17.50 -52.57
N PRO A 30 3.35 -17.41 -51.93
CA PRO A 30 2.88 -16.18 -51.31
C PRO A 30 3.93 -15.60 -50.36
N PRO A 31 4.15 -14.26 -50.35
CA PRO A 31 5.06 -13.65 -49.41
C PRO A 31 4.56 -13.89 -47.98
N THR A 32 5.47 -14.29 -47.09
CA THR A 32 5.21 -14.42 -45.67
C THR A 32 5.99 -13.34 -44.93
N LEU A 33 5.32 -12.68 -43.98
CA LEU A 33 5.92 -11.68 -43.10
C LEU A 33 5.90 -12.23 -41.67
N ARG A 34 7.06 -12.21 -41.02
CA ARG A 34 7.22 -12.63 -39.62
C ARG A 34 7.80 -11.48 -38.80
N ILE A 35 7.53 -11.51 -37.50
CA ILE A 35 8.18 -10.59 -36.56
C ILE A 35 9.56 -11.15 -36.21
N GLY A 36 10.58 -10.30 -36.35
CA GLY A 36 11.94 -10.57 -35.91
C GLY A 36 12.21 -9.97 -34.54
N THR A 37 13.28 -9.19 -34.41
CA THR A 37 13.64 -8.57 -33.14
C THR A 37 12.69 -7.43 -32.80
N VAL A 38 12.19 -7.41 -31.56
CA VAL A 38 11.52 -6.25 -30.96
C VAL A 38 12.41 -5.76 -29.82
N GLN A 39 13.04 -4.61 -30.01
CA GLN A 39 13.93 -4.01 -29.03
C GLN A 39 13.26 -2.79 -28.39
N THR A 40 13.32 -2.69 -27.06
CA THR A 40 13.00 -1.45 -26.36
C THR A 40 14.18 -0.49 -26.44
N LEU A 41 13.93 0.71 -26.97
CA LEU A 41 14.91 1.80 -27.08
C LEU A 41 14.80 2.74 -25.86
N GLU A 42 15.83 3.55 -25.63
CA GLU A 42 15.79 4.56 -24.57
C GLU A 42 14.69 5.62 -24.83
N PRO A 43 14.19 6.28 -23.78
CA PRO A 43 13.23 7.37 -23.95
C PRO A 43 13.76 8.45 -24.91
N ASN A 44 12.87 8.98 -25.75
CA ASN A 44 13.16 10.02 -26.75
C ASN A 44 14.05 9.57 -27.92
N GLN A 45 14.45 8.30 -28.02
CA GLN A 45 15.02 7.78 -29.27
C GLN A 45 13.94 7.66 -30.35
N SER A 46 14.30 7.84 -31.62
CA SER A 46 13.36 7.63 -32.73
C SER A 46 13.03 6.15 -32.87
N ALA A 47 11.76 5.84 -33.10
CA ALA A 47 11.35 4.47 -33.43
C ALA A 47 12.01 4.02 -34.75
N THR A 48 12.36 2.75 -34.84
CA THR A 48 12.96 2.16 -36.04
C THR A 48 12.17 0.96 -36.52
N ALA A 49 12.15 0.77 -37.85
CA ALA A 49 11.60 -0.41 -38.49
C ALA A 49 12.51 -0.80 -39.65
N THR A 50 12.91 -2.07 -39.71
CA THR A 50 13.69 -2.62 -40.82
C THR A 50 13.12 -3.94 -41.28
N ILE A 51 13.05 -4.13 -42.60
CA ILE A 51 12.67 -5.40 -43.20
C ILE A 51 13.94 -6.08 -43.71
N THR A 52 14.15 -7.32 -43.29
CA THR A 52 15.21 -8.20 -43.78
C THR A 52 14.62 -9.41 -44.48
N GLY A 53 15.42 -10.10 -45.28
CA GLY A 53 14.98 -11.26 -46.07
C GLY A 53 14.76 -10.90 -47.54
N SER A 54 14.44 -11.92 -48.34
CA SER A 54 14.32 -11.82 -49.80
C SER A 54 13.37 -12.89 -50.33
N GLY A 55 12.84 -12.70 -51.54
CA GLY A 55 11.91 -13.66 -52.14
C GLY A 55 10.53 -13.58 -51.48
N SER A 56 10.10 -14.65 -50.82
CA SER A 56 8.78 -14.75 -50.15
C SER A 56 8.88 -14.91 -48.64
N ASP A 57 10.05 -14.62 -48.05
CA ASP A 57 10.28 -14.69 -46.61
C ASP A 57 10.87 -13.37 -46.13
N TYR A 58 10.04 -12.57 -45.45
CA TYR A 58 10.40 -11.27 -44.90
C TYR A 58 10.28 -11.29 -43.39
N THR A 59 11.20 -10.59 -42.74
CA THR A 59 11.23 -10.40 -41.29
C THR A 59 11.20 -8.91 -40.97
N LEU A 60 10.18 -8.47 -40.23
CA LEU A 60 10.07 -7.11 -39.72
C LEU A 60 10.70 -7.01 -38.33
N ASN A 61 11.72 -6.17 -38.20
CA ASN A 61 12.37 -5.84 -36.94
C ASN A 61 11.93 -4.45 -36.50
N LEU A 62 11.71 -4.27 -35.19
CA LEU A 62 11.18 -3.05 -34.58
C LEU A 62 12.07 -2.58 -33.43
N GLY A 63 12.37 -1.28 -33.42
CA GLY A 63 12.90 -0.57 -32.26
C GLY A 63 11.83 0.37 -31.70
N LEU A 64 11.31 0.05 -30.53
CA LEU A 64 10.22 0.78 -29.89
C LEU A 64 10.74 1.59 -28.69
N PRO A 65 10.66 2.93 -28.71
CA PRO A 65 11.09 3.77 -27.60
C PRO A 65 10.29 3.51 -26.32
N LYS A 66 10.98 3.48 -25.19
CA LYS A 66 10.33 3.52 -23.88
C LYS A 66 9.58 4.85 -23.72
N GLY A 67 8.43 4.80 -23.07
CA GLY A 67 7.72 6.03 -22.67
C GLY A 67 8.62 6.91 -21.80
N ALA A 68 8.48 8.23 -21.94
CA ALA A 68 9.14 9.17 -21.04
C ALA A 68 8.69 8.93 -19.60
N VAL A 69 9.57 9.21 -18.64
CA VAL A 69 9.20 9.23 -17.22
C VAL A 69 8.10 10.29 -17.06
N GLY A 70 6.99 9.90 -16.43
CA GLY A 70 5.91 10.84 -16.13
C GLY A 70 6.42 11.98 -15.25
N ALA A 71 5.79 13.16 -15.36
CA ALA A 71 6.15 14.28 -14.51
C ALA A 71 6.04 13.88 -13.03
N THR A 72 7.00 14.33 -12.21
CA THR A 72 6.86 14.24 -10.76
C THR A 72 5.58 14.96 -10.36
N GLY A 73 4.70 14.29 -9.62
CA GLY A 73 3.48 14.90 -9.11
C GLY A 73 3.79 16.16 -8.30
N ALA A 74 2.92 17.15 -8.35
CA ALA A 74 3.06 18.34 -7.53
C ALA A 74 3.22 17.95 -6.06
N LYS A 75 4.11 18.64 -5.34
CA LYS A 75 4.15 18.53 -3.88
C LYS A 75 2.76 18.92 -3.36
N GLY A 76 2.16 18.05 -2.55
CA GLY A 76 0.89 18.37 -1.92
C GLY A 76 1.00 19.68 -1.14
N ASP A 77 -0.07 20.49 -1.17
CA ASP A 77 -0.11 21.72 -0.41
C ASP A 77 0.11 21.43 1.08
N ARG A 78 0.74 22.38 1.78
CA ARG A 78 0.79 22.32 3.23
C ARG A 78 -0.65 22.34 3.73
N GLY A 79 -1.04 21.31 4.48
CA GLY A 79 -2.35 21.27 5.11
C GLY A 79 -2.62 22.55 5.91
N GLU A 80 -3.86 23.00 5.88
CA GLU A 80 -4.27 24.19 6.64
C GLU A 80 -3.88 24.02 8.11
N GLN A 81 -3.41 25.10 8.72
CA GLN A 81 -3.22 25.14 10.15
C GLN A 81 -4.59 24.91 10.81
N GLY A 82 -4.69 23.87 11.63
CA GLY A 82 -5.94 23.57 12.35
C GLY A 82 -6.45 24.79 13.10
N ALA A 83 -7.77 24.94 13.16
CA ALA A 83 -8.42 26.05 13.84
C ALA A 83 -7.84 26.21 15.26
N ARG A 84 -7.54 27.46 15.63
CA ARG A 84 -7.22 27.79 17.02
C ARG A 84 -8.40 27.35 17.88
N GLY A 85 -8.16 26.45 18.83
CA GLY A 85 -9.20 25.93 19.71
C GLY A 85 -9.97 27.07 20.36
N ALA A 86 -11.29 26.93 20.45
CA ALA A 86 -12.16 27.90 21.10
C ALA A 86 -11.65 28.20 22.52
N ASP A 87 -11.52 29.48 22.85
CA ASP A 87 -11.22 29.93 24.20
C ASP A 87 -12.35 29.41 25.12
N GLY A 88 -12.00 28.49 26.02
CA GLY A 88 -12.94 27.77 26.87
C GLY A 88 -13.56 28.67 27.92
N SER A 89 -14.68 29.32 27.60
CA SER A 89 -15.55 29.96 28.58
C SER A 89 -16.75 29.07 28.92
N GLY A 90 -16.71 28.43 30.10
CA GLY A 90 -17.90 28.19 30.92
C GLY A 90 -18.53 26.79 30.94
N GLY A 91 -18.03 25.92 31.84
CA GLY A 91 -18.76 24.89 32.62
C GLY A 91 -19.34 23.66 31.86
N ALA A 92 -19.02 22.40 32.14
CA ALA A 92 -18.39 21.74 33.30
C ALA A 92 -17.05 21.10 32.90
N GLY A 93 -16.07 21.12 33.82
CA GLY A 93 -14.63 20.98 33.55
C GLY A 93 -14.23 19.95 32.49
N SER A 94 -13.95 20.43 31.27
CA SER A 94 -13.03 19.73 30.37
C SER A 94 -11.65 19.87 31.00
N ALA A 95 -11.23 18.84 31.74
CA ALA A 95 -9.86 18.78 32.19
C ALA A 95 -8.97 18.80 30.94
N ASP A 96 -8.05 19.77 30.89
CA ASP A 96 -7.03 19.84 29.86
C ASP A 96 -6.22 18.54 29.90
N LEU A 97 -6.52 17.61 28.98
CA LEU A 97 -5.93 16.27 28.94
C LEU A 97 -4.41 16.35 28.79
N SER A 98 -3.86 17.45 28.26
CA SER A 98 -2.41 17.67 28.17
C SER A 98 -1.74 17.91 29.53
N LYS A 99 -2.51 18.20 30.57
CA LYS A 99 -2.06 18.41 31.95
C LYS A 99 -2.35 17.23 32.87
N LEU A 100 -3.15 16.26 32.44
CA LEU A 100 -3.47 15.07 33.22
C LEU A 100 -2.40 14.01 32.99
N LYS A 101 -1.80 13.51 34.08
CA LYS A 101 -1.02 12.27 33.96
C LYS A 101 -2.02 11.13 33.75
N PRO A 102 -1.76 10.16 32.86
CA PRO A 102 -2.67 9.03 32.65
C PRO A 102 -3.08 8.33 33.94
N ALA A 103 -2.16 8.18 34.90
CA ALA A 103 -2.44 7.61 36.23
C ALA A 103 -3.50 8.37 37.03
N ASP A 104 -3.64 9.69 36.84
CA ASP A 104 -4.61 10.51 37.58
C ASP A 104 -6.05 10.30 37.09
N LEU A 105 -6.24 9.66 35.93
CA LEU A 105 -7.56 9.37 35.35
C LEU A 105 -8.19 8.09 35.91
N TYR A 106 -7.38 7.19 36.45
CA TYR A 106 -7.81 5.85 36.82
C TYR A 106 -7.71 5.61 38.32
N LYS A 107 -8.47 4.65 38.84
CA LYS A 107 -8.36 4.19 40.23
C LYS A 107 -7.03 3.47 40.45
N GLU A 108 -6.65 2.64 39.49
CA GLU A 108 -5.39 1.92 39.46
C GLU A 108 -4.87 1.94 38.01
N TYR A 109 -3.56 2.09 37.86
CA TYR A 109 -2.92 2.22 36.55
C TYR A 109 -1.53 1.60 36.56
N GLN A 110 -1.21 0.79 35.56
CA GLN A 110 0.13 0.27 35.30
C GLN A 110 0.35 0.21 33.80
N ALA A 111 1.50 0.70 33.33
CA ALA A 111 1.91 0.59 31.95
C ALA A 111 3.42 0.39 31.87
N GLY A 112 3.89 -0.18 30.77
CA GLY A 112 5.31 -0.39 30.56
C GLY A 112 5.62 -1.12 29.27
N TYR A 113 6.92 -1.22 28.98
CA TYR A 113 7.45 -2.09 27.94
C TYR A 113 8.08 -3.33 28.56
N MET A 114 7.63 -4.51 28.13
CA MET A 114 8.28 -5.78 28.44
C MET A 114 9.07 -6.22 27.22
N GLU A 115 10.36 -6.48 27.41
CA GLU A 115 11.12 -7.31 26.47
C GLU A 115 10.50 -8.70 26.39
N ARG A 116 10.74 -9.41 25.29
CA ARG A 116 10.29 -10.79 25.14
C ARG A 116 10.79 -11.63 26.33
N PRO A 117 9.88 -12.26 27.11
CA PRO A 117 10.26 -13.16 28.19
C PRO A 117 11.05 -14.38 27.69
N ASP A 118 12.00 -14.81 28.50
CA ASP A 118 12.67 -16.10 28.29
C ASP A 118 11.70 -17.27 28.45
N GLY A 119 11.95 -18.35 27.71
CA GLY A 119 11.14 -19.58 27.81
C GLY A 119 9.81 -19.55 27.04
N MET A 120 9.54 -18.50 26.25
CA MET A 120 8.41 -18.54 25.30
C MET A 120 8.68 -19.52 24.15
N GLU A 121 7.62 -20.24 23.75
CA GLU A 121 7.65 -21.18 22.62
C GLU A 121 6.60 -20.80 21.55
N ASN A 122 6.85 -21.19 20.29
CA ASN A 122 5.95 -20.90 19.18
C ASN A 122 4.58 -21.53 19.42
N ASN A 123 3.51 -20.73 19.26
CA ASN A 123 2.13 -21.19 19.42
C ASN A 123 1.80 -21.73 20.82
N THR A 124 2.54 -21.33 21.85
CA THR A 124 2.24 -21.68 23.25
C THR A 124 1.82 -20.45 24.05
N TRP A 125 0.82 -20.61 24.92
CA TRP A 125 0.40 -19.55 25.84
C TRP A 125 1.44 -19.35 26.94
N PHE A 126 1.81 -18.10 27.20
CA PHE A 126 2.75 -17.70 28.25
C PHE A 126 2.08 -16.71 29.21
N GLU A 127 2.27 -16.92 30.52
CA GLU A 127 1.67 -16.07 31.56
C GLU A 127 2.57 -14.86 31.84
N ILE A 128 1.97 -13.66 31.82
CA ILE A 128 2.57 -12.40 32.23
C ILE A 128 1.92 -11.96 33.55
N ARG A 129 2.75 -11.58 34.51
CA ARG A 129 2.29 -11.06 35.81
C ARG A 129 2.44 -9.56 35.86
N PHE A 130 1.43 -8.88 36.39
CA PHE A 130 1.55 -7.46 36.66
C PHE A 130 2.56 -7.23 37.79
N PRO A 131 3.37 -6.15 37.73
CA PRO A 131 4.26 -5.77 38.82
C PRO A 131 3.53 -5.63 40.17
N LYS A 132 2.30 -5.12 40.12
CA LYS A 132 1.38 -5.08 41.26
C LYS A 132 0.05 -5.72 40.88
N PRO A 133 -0.53 -6.62 41.68
CA PRO A 133 -1.90 -7.07 41.47
C PRO A 133 -2.90 -5.92 41.57
N PHE A 134 -3.88 -5.90 40.66
CA PHE A 134 -5.01 -4.98 40.70
C PHE A 134 -6.07 -5.44 41.72
N THR A 135 -6.93 -4.53 42.19
CA THR A 135 -8.05 -4.93 43.08
C THR A 135 -9.15 -5.69 42.36
N THR A 136 -9.33 -5.44 41.06
CA THR A 136 -10.28 -6.12 40.17
C THR A 136 -9.60 -6.38 38.82
N THR A 137 -10.19 -7.23 37.98
CA THR A 137 -9.70 -7.41 36.60
C THR A 137 -9.65 -6.06 35.89
N PRO A 138 -8.46 -5.61 35.40
CA PRO A 138 -8.33 -4.33 34.73
C PRO A 138 -8.79 -4.43 33.27
N THR A 139 -9.09 -3.27 32.66
CA THR A 139 -9.05 -3.15 31.20
C THR A 139 -7.59 -3.22 30.76
N LEU A 140 -7.28 -4.03 29.76
CA LEU A 140 -5.92 -4.25 29.28
C LEU A 140 -5.80 -3.96 27.78
N TYR A 141 -4.81 -3.16 27.42
CA TYR A 141 -4.32 -2.99 26.06
C TYR A 141 -2.88 -3.52 25.98
N VAL A 142 -2.59 -4.28 24.94
CA VAL A 142 -1.24 -4.80 24.66
C VAL A 142 -0.92 -4.56 23.19
N GLN A 143 0.22 -3.93 22.93
CA GLN A 143 0.72 -3.68 21.59
C GLN A 143 2.05 -4.43 21.41
N PRO A 144 2.09 -5.49 20.58
CA PRO A 144 3.33 -6.21 20.33
C PRO A 144 4.28 -5.40 19.44
N VAL A 145 5.58 -5.56 19.69
CA VAL A 145 6.66 -5.07 18.82
C VAL A 145 7.21 -6.28 18.07
N LEU A 146 6.97 -6.30 16.76
CA LEU A 146 7.30 -7.41 15.88
C LEU A 146 8.24 -6.95 14.77
N ASP A 147 9.23 -7.76 14.40
CA ASP A 147 10.12 -7.48 13.27
C ASP A 147 9.57 -7.98 11.91
N ALA A 148 8.46 -8.70 11.93
CA ALA A 148 7.76 -9.21 10.77
C ALA A 148 6.26 -9.40 11.08
N VAL A 149 5.43 -9.53 10.05
CA VAL A 149 3.98 -9.75 10.22
C VAL A 149 3.73 -11.09 10.91
N ARG A 150 3.11 -11.07 12.10
CA ARG A 150 2.81 -12.24 12.93
C ARG A 150 1.45 -12.13 13.60
N PHE A 151 0.96 -13.27 14.05
CA PHE A 151 -0.18 -13.32 14.96
C PHE A 151 0.33 -13.20 16.40
N PHE A 152 -0.32 -12.32 17.15
CA PHE A 152 -0.12 -12.11 18.57
C PHE A 152 -1.49 -12.04 19.23
N LEU A 153 -1.71 -12.86 20.25
CA LEU A 153 -2.99 -13.00 20.94
C LEU A 153 -2.81 -12.71 22.42
N VAL A 154 -3.86 -12.15 23.03
CA VAL A 154 -3.97 -11.90 24.47
C VAL A 154 -5.22 -12.61 24.97
N ASN A 155 -5.11 -13.28 26.12
CA ASN A 155 -6.22 -14.00 26.73
C ASN A 155 -6.10 -14.04 28.26
N GLU A 156 -7.13 -14.53 28.95
CA GLU A 156 -7.13 -14.83 30.39
C GLU A 156 -6.65 -13.65 31.26
N ILE A 157 -7.25 -12.48 31.06
CA ILE A 157 -6.94 -11.30 31.87
C ILE A 157 -7.55 -11.47 33.26
N THR A 158 -6.71 -11.36 34.28
CA THR A 158 -7.06 -11.47 35.70
C THR A 158 -6.52 -10.27 36.46
N ALA A 159 -6.85 -10.14 37.75
CA ALA A 159 -6.29 -9.10 38.61
C ALA A 159 -4.75 -9.21 38.77
N THR A 160 -4.17 -10.39 38.58
CA THR A 160 -2.74 -10.66 38.81
C THR A 160 -1.89 -10.69 37.54
N GLY A 161 -2.53 -10.84 36.37
CA GLY A 161 -1.80 -11.03 35.12
C GLY A 161 -2.70 -11.38 33.94
N PHE A 162 -2.08 -11.76 32.83
CA PHE A 162 -2.74 -12.13 31.58
C PHE A 162 -1.88 -13.13 30.81
N LYS A 163 -2.43 -13.78 29.79
CA LYS A 163 -1.67 -14.67 28.91
C LYS A 163 -1.46 -14.06 27.53
N ILE A 164 -0.31 -14.35 26.93
CA ILE A 164 0.01 -13.99 25.56
C ILE A 164 0.42 -15.22 24.75
N GLN A 165 0.21 -15.18 23.44
CA GLN A 165 0.69 -16.20 22.52
C GLN A 165 1.15 -15.52 21.23
N CYS A 166 2.26 -15.98 20.66
CA CYS A 166 2.70 -15.56 19.33
C CYS A 166 3.00 -16.80 18.48
N ASN A 167 2.61 -16.75 17.20
CA ASN A 167 2.79 -17.90 16.31
C ASN A 167 4.27 -18.16 15.93
N TYR A 168 5.12 -17.13 16.02
CA TYR A 168 6.56 -17.25 15.83
C TYR A 168 7.33 -16.28 16.74
N ILE A 169 7.92 -16.83 17.79
CA ILE A 169 8.59 -16.09 18.87
C ILE A 169 9.89 -15.41 18.41
N GLY A 170 10.51 -15.93 17.35
CA GLY A 170 11.72 -15.32 16.78
C GLY A 170 11.51 -13.89 16.27
N SER A 171 10.27 -13.53 15.95
CA SER A 171 9.90 -12.19 15.50
C SER A 171 9.36 -11.28 16.60
N LEU A 172 9.19 -11.79 17.83
CA LEU A 172 8.71 -11.00 18.95
C LEU A 172 9.89 -10.34 19.65
N VAL A 173 9.96 -9.01 19.57
CA VAL A 173 10.98 -8.21 20.29
C VAL A 173 10.53 -7.96 21.73
N GLY A 174 9.25 -7.67 21.91
CA GLY A 174 8.63 -7.36 23.19
C GLY A 174 7.23 -6.79 22.98
N PHE A 175 6.67 -6.13 23.98
CA PHE A 175 5.35 -5.51 23.88
C PHE A 175 5.19 -4.36 24.88
N TYR A 176 4.42 -3.35 24.48
CA TYR A 176 3.90 -2.36 25.40
C TYR A 176 2.58 -2.86 25.98
N TYR A 177 2.33 -2.57 27.25
CA TYR A 177 1.02 -2.77 27.86
C TYR A 177 0.57 -1.54 28.62
N GLU A 178 -0.75 -1.39 28.69
CA GLU A 178 -1.44 -0.44 29.55
C GLU A 178 -2.62 -1.16 30.20
N ALA A 179 -2.68 -1.13 31.53
CA ALA A 179 -3.70 -1.79 32.32
C ALA A 179 -4.26 -0.81 33.35
N TYR A 180 -5.59 -0.71 33.42
CA TYR A 180 -6.23 0.23 34.34
C TYR A 180 -7.58 -0.24 34.87
N VAL A 181 -7.94 0.30 36.04
CA VAL A 181 -9.28 0.20 36.62
C VAL A 181 -9.90 1.60 36.59
N PRO A 182 -11.05 1.80 35.92
CA PRO A 182 -11.70 3.11 35.86
C PRO A 182 -12.14 3.58 37.25
N LYS A 183 -12.26 4.90 37.41
CA LYS A 183 -12.91 5.47 38.60
C LYS A 183 -14.42 5.14 38.55
N PRO A 184 -15.06 4.93 39.71
CA PRO A 184 -16.51 4.83 39.78
C PRO A 184 -17.21 6.11 39.31
#